data_AF-A0A941PJD7-F1
#
_entry.id   AF-A0A941PJD7-F1
#
_cell.length_a   1.000
_cell.length_b   1.000
_cell.length_c   1.000
_cell.angle_alpha   90.00
_cell.angle_beta   90.00
_cell.angle_gamma   90.00
#
_symmetry.space_group_name_H-M   'P 1'
#
loop_
_entity.id
_entity.type
_entity.pdbx_description
1 polymer ?
#
loop_
_entity_poly.entity_id
_entity_poly.type
_entity_poly.pdbx_seq_one_letter_code
_entity_poly.pdbx_strand_id
1 'polypeptide(L)'
;MNDPLETARRAPERRPRQSFELEETGFNEVPKRFRKFYRRWRGPKDKLAPNEALCPVCKVVIRSTKELRAGDRVYCMPCMSRLELVEENGVLLAKVIY
;
A
#
# COMPACT_ATOMS: atom_id res chain seq x y z
N MET A 1 14.00 7.50 37.17
CA MET A 1 14.50 6.55 36.15
C MET A 1 13.62 6.69 34.92
N ASN A 2 14.14 7.27 33.83
CA ASN A 2 13.50 7.19 32.52
C ASN A 2 14.02 5.92 31.83
N ASP A 3 13.09 5.10 31.34
CA ASP A 3 13.38 3.82 30.71
C ASP A 3 14.03 4.02 29.33
N PRO A 4 15.27 3.53 29.09
CA PRO A 4 16.05 3.84 27.89
C PRO A 4 15.63 3.07 26.61
N LEU A 5 14.48 2.39 26.58
CA LEU A 5 14.05 1.58 25.43
C LEU A 5 12.98 2.25 24.52
N GLU A 6 12.45 3.42 24.85
CA GLU A 6 11.41 4.08 24.03
C GLU A 6 11.94 4.93 22.85
N THR A 7 13.24 5.23 22.78
CA THR A 7 13.77 6.25 21.83
C THR A 7 14.19 5.72 20.45
N ALA A 8 13.92 4.45 20.12
CA ALA A 8 14.40 3.83 18.87
C ALA A 8 13.41 3.83 17.68
N ARG A 9 12.23 4.46 17.77
CA ARG A 9 11.41 4.72 16.58
C ARG A 9 11.77 6.07 15.98
N ARG A 10 13.02 6.21 15.50
CA ARG A 10 13.41 7.33 14.63
C ARG A 10 12.45 7.34 13.45
N ALA A 11 11.52 8.29 13.42
CA ALA A 11 10.71 8.55 12.25
C ALA A 11 11.69 8.81 11.09
N PRO A 12 11.69 8.00 10.02
CA PRO A 12 12.63 8.20 8.94
C PRO A 12 12.43 9.60 8.37
N GLU A 13 13.55 10.30 8.19
CA GLU A 13 13.67 11.64 7.61
C GLU A 13 12.65 11.79 6.48
N ARG A 14 11.68 12.71 6.63
CA ARG A 14 10.54 12.86 5.72
C ARG A 14 10.99 13.44 4.37
N ARG A 15 11.73 12.65 3.58
CA ARG A 15 11.92 12.92 2.16
C ARG A 15 10.53 13.07 1.52
N PRO A 16 10.33 14.08 0.66
CA PRO A 16 9.08 14.25 -0.05
C PRO A 16 8.74 12.95 -0.79
N ARG A 17 7.50 12.49 -0.66
CA ARG A 17 7.04 11.27 -1.33
C ARG A 17 7.12 11.48 -2.84
N GLN A 18 7.65 10.50 -3.55
CA GLN A 18 7.58 10.51 -5.01
C GLN A 18 6.12 10.46 -5.46
N SER A 19 5.81 11.19 -6.51
CA SER A 19 4.49 11.20 -7.13
C SER A 19 4.53 10.34 -8.39
N PHE A 20 3.47 9.56 -8.61
CA PHE A 20 3.36 8.60 -9.69
C PHE A 20 2.09 8.88 -10.50
N GLU A 21 2.23 8.87 -11.82
CA GLU A 21 1.10 8.95 -12.73
C GLU A 21 0.40 7.59 -12.82
N LEU A 22 -0.93 7.61 -12.70
CA LEU A 22 -1.75 6.40 -12.69
C LEU A 22 -2.58 6.33 -13.98
N GLU A 23 -2.25 5.36 -14.82
CA GLU A 23 -3.06 5.00 -15.98
C GLU A 23 -4.21 4.05 -15.60
N GLU A 24 -5.29 4.10 -16.37
CA GLU A 24 -6.46 3.23 -16.15
C GLU A 24 -6.14 1.80 -16.61
N THR A 25 -6.22 0.86 -15.68
CA THR A 25 -5.79 -0.55 -15.85
C THR A 25 -6.94 -1.49 -16.23
N GLY A 26 -8.13 -0.96 -16.52
CA GLY A 26 -9.30 -1.75 -16.92
C GLY A 26 -9.98 -2.54 -15.79
N PHE A 27 -9.82 -2.11 -14.53
CA PHE A 27 -10.44 -2.77 -13.37
C PHE A 27 -11.93 -2.43 -13.26
N ASN A 28 -12.81 -3.27 -13.80
CA ASN A 28 -14.26 -2.99 -13.88
C ASN A 28 -15.03 -3.19 -12.57
N GLU A 29 -14.42 -3.83 -11.57
CA GLU A 29 -15.07 -4.16 -10.28
C GLU A 29 -15.18 -2.95 -9.33
N VAL A 30 -14.61 -1.79 -9.69
CA VAL A 30 -14.76 -0.51 -8.97
C VAL A 30 -15.35 0.59 -9.87
N PRO A 31 -15.98 1.62 -9.27
CA PRO A 31 -16.48 2.77 -10.02
C PRO A 31 -15.38 3.44 -10.85
N LYS A 32 -15.74 3.99 -12.02
CA LYS A 32 -14.80 4.57 -13.01
C LYS A 32 -13.75 5.50 -12.37
N ARG A 33 -14.15 6.33 -11.41
CA ARG A 33 -13.27 7.28 -10.70
C ARG A 33 -12.12 6.61 -9.95
N PHE A 34 -12.30 5.36 -9.51
CA PHE A 34 -11.34 4.64 -8.68
C PHE A 34 -10.51 3.60 -9.44
N ARG A 35 -10.84 3.28 -10.70
CA ARG A 35 -10.21 2.18 -11.45
C ARG A 35 -8.70 2.31 -11.58
N LYS A 36 -8.19 3.53 -11.76
CA LYS A 36 -6.75 3.83 -11.83
C LYS A 36 -5.96 3.43 -10.57
N PHE A 37 -6.63 3.32 -9.42
CA PHE A 37 -6.02 2.92 -8.15
C PHE A 37 -6.01 1.40 -7.94
N TYR A 38 -6.52 0.60 -8.89
CA TYR A 38 -6.58 -0.84 -8.74
C TYR A 38 -6.07 -1.53 -9.99
N ARG A 39 -5.21 -2.53 -9.83
CA ARG A 39 -4.87 -3.46 -10.91
C ARG A 39 -4.95 -4.89 -10.42
N ARG A 40 -5.12 -5.82 -11.36
CA ARG A 40 -5.12 -7.26 -11.05
C ARG A 40 -3.68 -7.70 -10.76
N TRP A 41 -3.51 -8.46 -9.69
CA TRP A 41 -2.25 -9.11 -9.37
C TRP A 41 -1.98 -10.23 -10.40
N ARG A 42 -0.82 -10.21 -11.07
CA ARG A 42 -0.47 -11.19 -12.11
C ARG A 42 0.26 -12.43 -11.57
N GLY A 43 0.32 -12.60 -10.25
CA GLY A 43 0.91 -13.77 -9.58
C GLY A 43 2.31 -13.51 -9.00
N PRO A 44 3.08 -14.56 -8.66
CA PRO A 44 4.30 -14.44 -7.85
C PRO A 44 5.49 -13.74 -8.55
N LYS A 45 5.43 -13.56 -9.86
CA LYS A 45 6.44 -12.80 -10.63
C LYS A 45 6.10 -11.30 -10.74
N ASP A 46 4.94 -10.90 -10.23
CA ASP A 46 4.47 -9.53 -10.28
C ASP A 46 5.22 -8.69 -9.23
N LYS A 47 6.12 -7.82 -9.70
CA LYS A 47 6.88 -6.91 -8.83
C LYS A 47 6.00 -5.72 -8.48
N LEU A 48 5.79 -5.49 -7.19
CA LEU A 48 5.10 -4.32 -6.67
C LEU A 48 6.01 -3.09 -6.81
N ALA A 49 5.48 -2.03 -7.40
CA ALA A 49 6.14 -0.72 -7.41
C ALA A 49 6.03 -0.05 -6.01
N PRO A 50 6.87 0.96 -5.70
CA PRO A 50 6.87 1.64 -4.40
C PRO A 50 5.58 2.39 -4.06
N ASN A 51 4.68 2.59 -5.03
CA ASN A 51 3.35 3.15 -4.84
C ASN A 51 2.24 2.09 -4.89
N GLU A 52 2.60 0.82 -4.80
CA GLU A 52 1.70 -0.32 -4.90
C GLU A 52 1.73 -1.17 -3.64
N ALA A 53 0.56 -1.69 -3.27
CA ALA A 53 0.39 -2.58 -2.15
C ALA A 53 -0.55 -3.72 -2.53
N LEU A 54 -0.24 -4.94 -2.10
CA LEU A 54 -1.10 -6.09 -2.33
C LEU A 54 -2.13 -6.23 -1.21
N CYS A 55 -3.41 -6.30 -1.55
CA CYS A 55 -4.45 -6.65 -0.59
C CYS A 55 -4.42 -8.16 -0.31
N PRO A 56 -4.24 -8.61 0.95
CA PRO A 56 -4.19 -10.04 1.28
C PRO A 56 -5.54 -10.74 1.14
N VAL A 57 -6.65 -9.98 1.15
CA VAL A 57 -8.01 -10.52 1.13
C VAL A 57 -8.46 -10.85 -0.30
N CYS A 58 -8.53 -9.85 -1.17
CA CYS A 58 -9.02 -10.01 -2.54
C CYS A 58 -7.91 -10.15 -3.59
N LYS A 59 -6.64 -10.16 -3.18
CA LYS A 59 -5.46 -10.31 -4.06
C LYS A 59 -5.44 -9.30 -5.22
N VAL A 60 -5.94 -8.10 -4.98
CA VAL A 60 -5.81 -6.96 -5.89
C VAL A 60 -4.63 -6.10 -5.48
N VAL A 61 -3.99 -5.46 -6.46
CA VAL A 61 -2.95 -4.48 -6.19
C VAL A 61 -3.60 -3.11 -6.10
N ILE A 62 -3.44 -2.48 -4.95
CA ILE A 62 -3.87 -1.11 -4.67
C ILE A 62 -2.71 -0.19 -5.03
N ARG A 63 -3.00 0.83 -5.84
CA ARG A 63 -2.04 1.81 -6.31
C ARG A 63 -2.34 3.16 -5.68
N SER A 64 -1.32 3.98 -5.50
CA SER A 64 -1.44 5.35 -5.02
C SER A 64 -0.73 6.31 -5.96
N THR A 65 -1.17 7.57 -6.00
CA THR A 65 -0.46 8.64 -6.70
C THR A 65 0.81 9.05 -5.96
N LYS A 66 0.97 8.62 -4.71
CA LYS A 66 2.15 8.90 -3.89
C LYS A 66 2.81 7.59 -3.49
N GLU A 67 4.11 7.66 -3.27
CA GLU A 67 4.87 6.59 -2.62
C GLU A 67 4.17 6.12 -1.34
N LEU A 68 4.00 4.80 -1.24
CA LEU A 68 3.45 4.12 -0.10
C LEU A 68 4.60 3.71 0.82
N ARG A 69 4.44 3.96 2.12
CA ARG A 69 5.46 3.64 3.14
C ARG A 69 4.84 2.77 4.24
N ALA A 70 5.69 2.05 4.96
CA ALA A 70 5.26 1.34 6.16
C ALA A 70 4.57 2.31 7.15
N GLY A 71 3.44 1.88 7.71
CA GLY A 71 2.56 2.66 8.58
C GLY A 71 1.49 3.47 7.85
N ASP A 72 1.50 3.54 6.51
CA ASP A 72 0.38 4.14 5.77
C ASP A 72 -0.88 3.27 5.89
N ARG A 73 -2.03 3.93 5.96
CA ARG A 73 -3.34 3.27 5.99
C ARG A 73 -4.01 3.35 4.64
N VAL A 74 -4.44 2.21 4.14
CA VAL A 74 -5.07 2.08 2.83
C VAL A 74 -6.42 1.38 3.00
N TYR A 75 -7.42 1.86 2.27
CA TYR A 75 -8.72 1.22 2.21
C TYR A 75 -8.88 0.50 0.89
N CYS A 76 -9.16 -0.80 0.93
CA CYS A 76 -9.44 -1.57 -0.26
C CYS A 76 -10.95 -1.52 -0.55
N MET A 77 -11.35 -0.79 -1.59
CA MET A 77 -12.76 -0.73 -1.98
C MET A 77 -13.36 -2.08 -2.36
N PRO A 78 -12.69 -2.95 -3.14
CA PRO A 78 -13.26 -4.24 -3.53
C PRO A 78 -13.67 -5.16 -2.37
N CYS A 79 -12.88 -5.22 -1.30
CA CYS A 79 -13.16 -6.08 -0.14
C CYS A 79 -13.58 -5.31 1.11
N MET A 80 -13.74 -3.98 1.00
CA MET A 80 -14.06 -3.06 2.09
C MET A 80 -13.15 -3.16 3.33
N SER A 81 -11.94 -3.71 3.15
CA SER A 81 -11.01 -3.94 4.26
C SER A 81 -10.12 -2.72 4.49
N ARG A 82 -9.91 -2.38 5.77
CA ARG A 82 -8.91 -1.39 6.20
C ARG A 82 -7.57 -2.11 6.37
N LEU A 83 -6.53 -1.55 5.77
CA LEU A 83 -5.22 -2.17 5.71
C LEU A 83 -4.16 -1.18 6.23
N GLU A 84 -3.18 -1.68 6.98
CA GLU A 84 -1.93 -0.99 7.27
C GLU A 84 -0.85 -1.53 6.35
N LEU A 85 -0.02 -0.66 5.80
CA LEU A 85 1.15 -1.09 5.06
C LEU A 85 2.27 -1.45 6.04
N VAL A 86 2.81 -2.64 5.89
CA VAL A 86 3.93 -3.16 6.66
C VAL A 86 5.02 -3.53 5.66
N GLU A 87 6.23 -3.05 5.89
CA GLU A 87 7.38 -3.48 5.11
C GLU A 87 7.90 -4.79 5.70
N GLU A 88 7.89 -5.86 4.92
CA GLU A 88 8.35 -7.18 5.33
C GLU A 88 9.31 -7.72 4.25
N ASN A 89 10.54 -8.08 4.65
CA ASN A 89 11.60 -8.54 3.74
C ASN A 89 11.88 -7.61 2.54
N GLY A 90 11.73 -6.28 2.72
CA GLY A 90 11.92 -5.29 1.67
C GLY A 90 10.77 -5.19 0.66
N VAL A 91 9.62 -5.81 0.96
CA VAL A 91 8.38 -5.74 0.17
C VAL A 91 7.29 -5.06 0.99
N LEU A 92 6.57 -4.11 0.38
CA LEU A 92 5.40 -3.47 0.98
C LEU A 92 4.19 -4.42 0.93
N LEU A 93 3.84 -5.00 2.06
CA LEU A 93 2.66 -5.83 2.26
C LEU A 93 1.57 -5.03 2.97
N ALA A 94 0.31 -5.36 2.69
CA ALA A 94 -0.81 -4.79 3.42
C ALA A 94 -1.32 -5.80 4.46
N LYS A 95 -1.42 -5.38 5.73
CA LYS A 95 -1.97 -6.17 6.84
C LYS A 95 -3.35 -5.64 7.20
N VAL A 96 -4.31 -6.53 7.41
CA VAL A 96 -5.68 -6.14 7.80
C VAL A 96 -5.66 -5.57 9.22
N ILE A 97 -6.28 -4.41 9.41
CA ILE A 97 -6.53 -3.80 10.71
C ILE A 97 -8.03 -3.94 11.01
N TYR A 98 -8.36 -4.47 12.18
CA TYR A 98 -9.74 -4.53 12.71
C TYR A 98 -10.00 -3.32 13.62
#